data_AF-A0A1Q9R3S5-F1
#
_entry.id   AF-A0A1Q9R3S5-F1
#
_cell.length_a   1.000
_cell.length_b   1.000
_cell.length_c   1.000
_cell.angle_alpha   90.00
_cell.angle_beta   90.00
_cell.angle_gamma   90.00
#
_symmetry.space_group_name_H-M   'P 1'
#
loop_
_entity.id
_entity.type
_entity.pdbx_description
1 polymer ?
#
loop_
_entity_poly.entity_id
_entity_poly.type
_entity_poly.pdbx_seq_one_letter_code
_entity_poly.pdbx_strand_id
1 'polypeptide(L)' 'MSLSTFQSMFLPVLAGLILLTIGFNKRENNSGVLMMWLGMLSILGIMVWKILEKLH' A
#
# COMPACT_ATOMS: atom_id res chain seq x y z
N MET A 1 -12.83 -0.74 -20.56
CA MET A 1 -12.97 -1.83 -19.57
C MET A 1 -13.14 -1.17 -18.22
N SER A 2 -14.31 -1.31 -17.57
CA SER A 2 -14.47 -0.88 -16.18
C SER A 2 -13.67 -1.84 -15.29
N LEU A 3 -12.62 -1.35 -14.61
CA LEU A 3 -12.02 -2.15 -13.54
C LEU A 3 -13.08 -2.34 -12.46
N SER A 4 -13.26 -3.58 -12.02
CA SER A 4 -14.11 -3.83 -10.85
C SER A 4 -13.55 -3.10 -9.63
N THR A 5 -14.44 -2.67 -8.73
CA THR A 5 -14.07 -2.05 -7.44
C THR A 5 -13.08 -2.93 -6.66
N PHE A 6 -13.22 -4.26 -6.77
CA PHE A 6 -12.28 -5.22 -6.22
C PHE A 6 -10.88 -5.08 -6.83
N GLN A 7 -10.75 -5.10 -8.16
CA GLN A 7 -9.44 -4.95 -8.82
C GLN A 7 -8.79 -3.60 -8.53
N SER A 8 -9.60 -2.53 -8.41
CA SER A 8 -9.13 -1.18 -8.10
C SER A 8 -8.53 -1.06 -6.70
N MET A 9 -8.97 -1.88 -5.74
CA MET A 9 -8.39 -1.96 -4.38
C MET A 9 -7.30 -3.01 -4.26
N PHE A 10 -7.44 -4.10 -5.00
CA PHE A 10 -6.50 -5.21 -4.97
C PHE A 10 -5.12 -4.78 -5.48
N LEU A 11 -5.05 -4.07 -6.60
CA LEU A 11 -3.79 -3.64 -7.20
C LEU A 11 -2.91 -2.79 -6.26
N PRO A 12 -3.42 -1.72 -5.63
CA PRO A 12 -2.59 -0.88 -4.78
C PRO A 12 -2.27 -1.54 -3.43
N VAL A 13 -3.14 -2.39 -2.88
CA VAL A 13 -2.80 -3.20 -1.68
C VAL A 13 -1.70 -4.20 -2.01
N LEU A 14 -1.80 -4.90 -3.14
CA LEU A 14 -0.78 -5.85 -3.60
C LEU A 14 0.57 -5.15 -3.83
N ALA A 15 0.55 -3.97 -4.46
CA ALA A 15 1.75 -3.15 -4.65
C ALA A 15 2.39 -2.76 -3.30
N GLY A 16 1.58 -2.32 -2.32
CA GLY A 16 2.05 -2.03 -0.96
C GLY A 16 2.70 -3.25 -0.29
N LEU A 17 2.10 -4.44 -0.42
CA LEU A 17 2.64 -5.69 0.14
C LEU A 17 3.96 -6.11 -0.52
N ILE A 18 4.08 -5.97 -1.83
CA ILE A 18 5.34 -6.24 -2.56
C ILE A 18 6.42 -5.27 -2.09
N LEU A 19 6.09 -3.99 -1.93
CA LEU A 19 7.02 -2.97 -1.46
C LEU A 19 7.50 -3.26 -0.03
N LEU A 20 6.60 -3.68 0.86
CA LEU A 20 6.94 -4.12 2.22
C LEU A 20 7.87 -5.34 2.18
N THR A 21 7.61 -6.29 1.29
CA THR A 21 8.44 -7.50 1.13
C THR A 21 9.86 -7.14 0.66
N ILE A 22 9.99 -6.25 -0.32
CA ILE A 22 11.28 -5.77 -0.82
C ILE A 22 12.00 -4.96 0.28
N GLY A 23 11.27 -4.08 0.97
CA GLY A 23 11.80 -3.28 2.07
C GLY A 23 12.31 -4.14 3.23
N PHE A 24 11.57 -5.19 3.58
CA PHE A 24 11.96 -6.14 4.62
C PHE A 24 13.21 -6.92 4.24
N ASN A 25 13.32 -7.39 2.99
CA ASN A 25 14.53 -8.08 2.50
C ASN A 25 15.77 -7.17 2.49
N LYS A 26 15.59 -5.85 2.35
CA LYS A 26 16.68 -4.86 2.35
C LYS A 26 16.77 -4.06 3.67
N ARG A 27 16.13 -4.54 4.75
CA ARG A 27 15.97 -3.79 6.01
C ARG A 27 17.26 -3.32 6.67
N GLU A 28 18.37 -3.99 6.39
CA GLU A 28 19.69 -3.63 6.93
C GLU A 28 20.19 -2.29 6.39
N ASN A 29 19.68 -1.86 5.23
CA ASN A 29 19.96 -0.55 4.67
C ASN A 29 18.82 0.42 5.02
N ASN A 30 19.15 1.69 5.27
CA ASN A 30 18.17 2.76 5.45
C ASN A 30 17.15 2.83 4.30
N SER A 31 17.55 2.45 3.08
CA SER A 31 16.67 2.36 1.92
C SER A 31 15.59 1.29 2.05
N GLY A 32 15.86 0.15 2.69
CA GLY A 32 14.86 -0.88 2.97
C GLY A 32 13.83 -0.42 4.00
N VAL A 33 14.29 0.26 5.05
CA VAL A 33 13.40 0.88 6.05
C VAL A 33 12.50 1.94 5.40
N LEU A 34 13.03 2.80 4.53
CA LEU A 34 12.25 3.77 3.77
C LEU A 34 11.20 3.10 2.86
N MET A 35 11.56 2.01 2.19
CA MET A 35 10.59 1.22 1.40
C MET A 35 9.49 0.61 2.28
N MET A 36 9.82 0.16 3.50
CA MET A 36 8.80 -0.32 4.44
C MET A 36 7.83 0.81 4.86
N TRP A 37 8.34 2.02 5.12
CA TRP A 37 7.51 3.19 5.40
C TRP A 37 6.57 3.52 4.26
N LEU A 38 7.08 3.55 3.02
CA LEU A 38 6.26 3.82 1.84
C LEU A 38 5.16 2.76 1.65
N GLY A 39 5.46 1.49 1.93
CA GLY A 39 4.50 0.38 1.80
C GLY A 39 3.39 0.46 2.84
N MET A 40 3.74 0.85 4.08
CA MET A 40 2.78 1.05 5.14
C MET A 40 1.90 2.27 4.90
N LEU A 41 2.50 3.40 4.49
CA LEU A 41 1.78 4.64 4.20
C LEU A 41 0.81 4.50 3.02
N SER A 42 1.17 3.73 1.99
CA SER A 42 0.30 3.47 0.85
C SER A 42 -0.94 2.67 1.25
N ILE A 43 -0.79 1.61 2.06
CA ILE A 43 -1.93 0.83 2.58
C ILE A 43 -2.80 1.68 3.52
N LEU A 44 -2.20 2.45 4.43
CA LEU A 44 -2.93 3.35 5.33
C LEU A 44 -3.68 4.45 4.58
N GLY A 45 -3.07 5.07 3.57
CA GLY A 45 -3.70 6.13 2.78
C GLY A 45 -4.97 5.64 2.08
N ILE A 46 -4.94 4.44 1.51
CA ILE A 46 -6.12 3.81 0.89
C ILE A 46 -7.21 3.54 1.92
N MET A 47 -6.83 3.04 3.10
CA MET A 47 -7.79 2.80 4.20
C MET A 47 -8.43 4.09 4.68
N VAL A 48 -7.66 5.16 4.89
CA VAL A 48 -8.17 6.47 5.31
C VAL A 48 -9.12 7.04 4.27
N TRP A 49 -8.73 6.98 2.99
CA TRP A 49 -9.59 7.42 1.88
C TRP A 49 -10.92 6.65 1.87
N LYS A 50 -10.86 5.33 2.07
CA LYS A 50 -12.04 4.46 2.16
C LYS A 50 -12.97 4.81 3.31
N ILE A 51 -12.41 5.12 4.48
CA ILE A 51 -13.18 5.54 5.64
C ILE A 51 -13.85 6.89 5.36
N LEU A 52 -13.11 7.82 4.74
CA LEU A 52 -13.63 9.13 4.38
C LEU A 52 -14.77 9.04 3.34
N GLU A 53 -14.64 8.19 2.33
CA GLU A 53 -15.70 7.87 1.35
C GLU A 53 -16.96 7.25 1.97
N LYS A 54 -16.84 6.59 3.14
CA LYS A 54 -18.00 6.04 3.85
C LYS A 54 -18.64 7.03 4.82
N LEU A 55 -17.89 8.06 5.22
CA LEU A 55 -18.33 9.06 6.20
C LEU A 55 -19.05 10.24 5.53
N HIS A 56 -18.70 10.53 4.27
CA HIS A 56 -19.48 11.39 3.37
C HIS A 56 -20.51 10.57 2.58
#